data_AF-A0A955RAA3-F1
#
_entry.id   AF-A0A955RAA3-F1
#
_cell.length_a   1.000
_cell.length_b   1.000
_cell.length_c   1.000
_cell.angle_alpha   90.00
_cell.angle_beta   90.00
_cell.angle_gamma   90.00
#
_symmetry.space_group_name_H-M   'P 1'
#
loop_
_entity.id
_entity.type
_entity.pdbx_description
1 polymer ?
#
loop_
_entity_poly.entity_id
_entity_poly.type
_entity_poly.pdbx_seq_one_letter_code
_entity_poly.pdbx_strand_id
1 'polypeptide(L)'
;MIAALLVGCGGSSPPPPVELTFPLPLDAPLPCAPSCAREEAARVGVHRALGWLAAHTPDTDELRVDLPIMYPEMLRVWRSELLVAEQQRMVAGLDSGTDPRRRAWDPSARLPEGPPTWTPTPGQKVTPNYALVEALYCTERGMRPEASTWVCAELRDGGGVYSAHAAWIEALAVRNGCLTREATCLDELRDELIAGALADRPLTTTLERDEFGEQILFGKMAGAESRALQPAIDRLLGLQDESGSFGAPTRDEPPWYAVHATLVGAAALTLWLEGP
;
A
#
# COMPACT_ATOMS: atom_id res chain seq x y z
N MET A 1 -28.00 -5.52 -30.46
CA MET A 1 -28.95 -4.70 -29.67
C MET A 1 -28.74 -5.04 -28.21
N ILE A 2 -27.98 -4.22 -27.48
CA ILE A 2 -27.92 -4.29 -26.02
C ILE A 2 -28.41 -2.92 -25.54
N ALA A 3 -29.57 -2.94 -24.89
CA ALA A 3 -30.19 -1.76 -24.30
C ALA A 3 -29.43 -1.38 -23.02
N ALA A 4 -28.90 -0.17 -22.98
CA ALA A 4 -28.36 0.40 -21.75
C ALA A 4 -29.52 0.90 -20.89
N LEU A 5 -29.66 0.33 -19.70
CA LEU A 5 -30.54 0.81 -18.63
C LEU A 5 -29.98 2.14 -18.10
N LEU A 6 -30.67 3.23 -18.41
CA LEU A 6 -30.47 4.53 -17.79
C LEU A 6 -31.15 4.52 -16.41
N VAL A 7 -30.36 4.54 -15.34
CA VAL A 7 -30.84 4.91 -14.00
C VAL A 7 -30.69 6.43 -13.88
N GLY A 8 -31.82 7.13 -13.80
CA GLY A 8 -31.89 8.58 -13.75
C GLY A 8 -31.61 9.13 -12.35
N CYS A 9 -30.75 10.14 -12.28
CA CYS A 9 -30.74 11.14 -11.22
C CYS A 9 -31.27 12.44 -11.81
N GLY A 10 -32.33 12.99 -11.22
CA GLY A 10 -33.01 14.18 -11.69
C GLY A 10 -32.25 15.48 -11.43
N GLY A 11 -32.67 16.54 -12.12
CA GLY A 11 -32.54 17.89 -11.59
C GLY A 11 -31.59 18.87 -12.29
N SER A 12 -31.27 18.69 -13.57
CA SER A 12 -30.83 19.79 -14.44
C SER A 12 -30.99 19.33 -15.88
N SER A 13 -31.58 20.16 -16.75
CA SER A 13 -31.89 19.82 -18.14
C SER A 13 -30.77 18.99 -18.78
N PRO A 14 -31.09 17.82 -19.37
CA PRO A 14 -30.06 17.05 -20.05
C PRO A 14 -29.44 17.93 -21.13
N PRO A 15 -28.09 17.95 -21.25
CA PRO A 15 -27.46 18.60 -22.40
C PRO A 15 -28.11 18.04 -23.67
N PRO A 16 -28.25 18.86 -24.74
CA PRO A 16 -28.83 18.38 -25.99
C PRO A 16 -28.10 17.09 -26.39
N PRO A 17 -28.85 16.06 -26.83
CA PRO A 17 -28.23 14.80 -27.23
C PRO A 17 -27.19 15.12 -28.30
N VAL A 18 -25.92 14.92 -27.96
CA VAL A 18 -24.84 14.99 -28.93
C VAL A 18 -25.10 13.82 -29.88
N GLU A 19 -25.55 14.13 -31.09
CA GLU A 19 -25.60 13.16 -32.17
C GLU A 19 -24.18 12.63 -32.38
N LEU A 20 -23.92 11.45 -31.85
CA LEU A 20 -22.73 10.68 -32.18
C LEU A 20 -22.88 10.21 -33.63
N THR A 21 -22.48 11.07 -34.58
CA THR A 21 -22.24 10.66 -35.96
C THR A 21 -21.09 9.67 -35.95
N PHE A 22 -21.44 8.38 -36.09
CA PHE A 22 -20.47 7.35 -36.39
C PHE A 22 -20.09 7.39 -37.88
N PRO A 23 -18.82 7.14 -38.23
CA PRO A 23 -17.71 6.80 -37.34
C PRO A 23 -17.09 8.06 -36.71
N LEU A 24 -16.87 8.03 -35.38
CA LEU A 24 -16.04 9.02 -34.70
C LEU A 24 -14.64 9.03 -35.33
N PRO A 25 -14.02 10.19 -35.58
CA PRO A 25 -12.62 10.26 -35.95
C PRO A 25 -11.78 9.53 -34.89
N LEU A 26 -10.94 8.59 -35.30
CA LEU A 26 -10.05 7.78 -34.44
C LEU A 26 -9.09 8.62 -33.59
N ASP A 27 -8.97 9.91 -33.86
CA ASP A 27 -8.01 10.83 -33.24
C ASP A 27 -8.65 11.86 -32.29
N ALA A 28 -9.95 11.76 -32.00
CA ALA A 28 -10.60 12.62 -31.01
C ALA A 28 -10.55 11.94 -29.61
N PRO A 29 -9.85 12.51 -28.61
CA PRO A 29 -9.93 12.00 -27.26
C PRO A 29 -11.38 12.10 -26.79
N LEU A 30 -11.95 10.96 -26.38
CA LEU A 30 -13.28 10.93 -25.77
C LEU A 30 -13.29 11.91 -24.59
N PRO A 31 -14.35 12.70 -24.38
CA PRO A 31 -14.43 13.61 -23.25
C PRO A 31 -14.35 12.81 -21.94
N CYS A 32 -13.21 12.92 -21.26
CA CYS A 32 -12.91 12.13 -20.06
C CYS A 32 -13.78 12.58 -18.88
N ALA A 33 -14.36 11.64 -18.14
CA ALA A 33 -15.06 11.92 -16.89
C ALA A 33 -14.08 12.47 -15.83
N PRO A 34 -14.54 13.23 -14.81
CA PRO A 34 -13.70 13.76 -13.73
C PRO A 34 -12.87 12.72 -12.97
N SER A 35 -13.26 11.44 -13.00
CA SER A 35 -12.47 10.31 -12.46
C SER A 35 -11.16 10.10 -13.22
N CYS A 36 -11.14 10.32 -14.53
CA CYS A 36 -9.93 10.18 -15.35
C CYS A 36 -8.86 11.21 -14.96
N ALA A 37 -9.25 12.42 -14.58
CA ALA A 37 -8.27 13.44 -14.18
C ALA A 37 -7.56 13.07 -12.87
N ARG A 38 -8.27 12.46 -11.91
CA ARG A 38 -7.69 12.01 -10.64
C ARG A 38 -6.83 10.77 -10.81
N GLU A 39 -7.33 9.79 -11.57
CA GLU A 39 -6.54 8.61 -11.91
C GLU A 39 -5.25 9.00 -12.64
N GLU A 40 -5.33 9.92 -13.62
CA GLU A 40 -4.14 10.42 -14.31
C GLU A 40 -3.18 11.15 -13.35
N ALA A 41 -3.70 11.98 -12.44
CA ALA A 41 -2.87 12.61 -11.41
C ALA A 41 -2.16 11.57 -10.53
N ALA A 42 -2.85 10.49 -10.14
CA ALA A 42 -2.25 9.40 -9.40
C ALA A 42 -1.20 8.64 -10.23
N ARG A 43 -1.46 8.37 -11.52
CA ARG A 43 -0.47 7.75 -12.44
C ARG A 43 0.80 8.59 -12.55
N VAL A 44 0.64 9.90 -12.76
CA VAL A 44 1.75 10.86 -12.79
C VAL A 44 2.47 10.89 -11.44
N GLY A 45 1.72 10.89 -10.34
CA GLY A 45 2.27 10.85 -8.98
C GLY A 45 3.12 9.62 -8.71
N VAL A 46 2.65 8.43 -9.09
CA VAL A 46 3.41 7.18 -9.03
C VAL A 46 4.69 7.30 -9.85
N HIS A 47 4.61 7.77 -11.10
CA HIS A 47 5.78 7.88 -11.96
C HIS A 47 6.85 8.82 -11.37
N ARG A 48 6.44 9.98 -10.85
CA ARG A 48 7.34 10.94 -10.18
C ARG A 48 8.01 10.33 -8.95
N ALA A 49 7.23 9.66 -8.11
CA ALA A 49 7.75 9.01 -6.91
C ALA A 49 8.77 7.91 -7.25
N LEU A 50 8.50 7.08 -8.27
CA LEU A 50 9.46 6.07 -8.72
C LEU A 50 10.75 6.68 -9.27
N GLY A 51 10.64 7.77 -10.05
CA GLY A 51 11.81 8.52 -10.52
C GLY A 51 12.64 9.07 -9.36
N TRP A 52 11.99 9.62 -8.34
CA TRP A 52 12.64 10.09 -7.13
C TRP A 52 13.33 8.95 -6.37
N LEU A 53 12.63 7.82 -6.15
CA LEU A 53 13.15 6.65 -5.43
C LEU A 53 14.39 6.09 -6.11
N ALA A 54 14.40 5.98 -7.44
CA ALA A 54 15.56 5.49 -8.18
C ALA A 54 16.78 6.41 -8.05
N ALA A 55 16.57 7.72 -7.87
CA ALA A 55 17.65 8.68 -7.68
C ALA A 55 18.16 8.79 -6.23
N HIS A 56 17.32 8.47 -5.23
CA HIS A 56 17.60 8.79 -3.83
C HIS A 56 17.67 7.59 -2.88
N THR A 57 17.28 6.39 -3.30
CA THR A 57 17.32 5.20 -2.44
C THR A 57 18.78 4.76 -2.24
N PRO A 58 19.36 4.95 -1.04
CA PRO A 58 20.76 4.69 -0.78
C PRO A 58 21.06 3.18 -0.76
N ASP A 59 22.30 2.79 -1.03
CA ASP A 59 22.77 1.39 -0.97
C ASP A 59 23.07 0.91 0.47
N THR A 60 22.36 1.44 1.48
CA THR A 60 22.61 1.16 2.90
C THR A 60 21.76 0.00 3.44
N ASP A 61 22.24 -0.71 4.46
CA ASP A 61 21.55 -1.84 5.10
C ASP A 61 20.20 -1.48 5.77
N GLU A 62 20.03 -0.24 6.23
CA GLU A 62 18.88 0.18 7.05
C GLU A 62 17.53 0.14 6.31
N LEU A 63 17.53 0.38 4.99
CA LEU A 63 16.32 0.39 4.17
C LEU A 63 16.01 -0.96 3.51
N ARG A 64 16.89 -1.95 3.70
CA ARG A 64 16.84 -3.17 2.91
C ARG A 64 15.65 -4.06 3.26
N VAL A 65 14.95 -3.83 4.35
CA VAL A 65 13.86 -4.73 4.76
C VAL A 65 12.51 -4.30 4.18
N ASP A 66 12.09 -3.07 4.40
CA ASP A 66 10.71 -2.66 4.11
C ASP A 66 10.49 -2.44 2.60
N LEU A 67 11.52 -1.95 1.91
CA LEU A 67 11.50 -1.68 0.47
C LEU A 67 11.13 -2.90 -0.40
N PRO A 68 11.87 -4.02 -0.34
CA PRO A 68 11.56 -5.21 -1.16
C PRO A 68 10.27 -5.92 -0.77
N ILE A 69 9.65 -5.54 0.35
CA ILE A 69 8.39 -6.11 0.75
C ILE A 69 7.22 -5.36 0.10
N MET A 70 7.34 -4.05 -0.11
CA MET A 70 6.31 -3.26 -0.81
C MET A 70 6.40 -3.35 -2.34
N TYR A 71 7.60 -3.52 -2.91
CA TYR A 71 7.78 -3.64 -4.36
C TYR A 71 6.93 -4.75 -5.03
N PRO A 72 6.84 -5.98 -4.46
CA PRO A 72 5.94 -7.01 -4.97
C PRO A 72 4.47 -6.60 -5.02
N GLU A 73 3.98 -5.86 -4.01
CA GLU A 73 2.60 -5.37 -3.97
C GLU A 73 2.35 -4.37 -5.11
N MET A 74 3.29 -3.46 -5.32
CA MET A 74 3.23 -2.50 -6.42
C MET A 74 3.28 -3.18 -7.78
N LEU A 75 4.21 -4.14 -7.98
CA LEU A 75 4.41 -4.86 -9.25
C LEU A 75 3.20 -5.71 -9.67
N ARG A 76 2.35 -6.10 -8.73
CA ARG A 76 1.09 -6.80 -9.00
C ARG A 76 0.10 -5.94 -9.78
N VAL A 77 0.10 -4.63 -9.54
CA VAL A 77 -0.86 -3.67 -10.11
C VAL A 77 -0.21 -2.78 -11.18
N TRP A 78 1.07 -2.45 -11.01
CA TRP A 78 1.81 -1.50 -11.83
C TRP A 78 3.12 -2.11 -12.33
N ARG A 79 3.24 -2.34 -13.64
CA ARG A 79 4.48 -2.81 -14.24
C ARG A 79 5.21 -1.65 -14.89
N SER A 80 6.40 -1.35 -14.40
CA SER A 80 7.34 -0.43 -15.06
C SER A 80 8.75 -0.99 -15.00
N GLU A 81 9.56 -0.71 -16.01
CA GLU A 81 10.97 -1.12 -16.04
C GLU A 81 11.73 -0.56 -14.83
N LEU A 82 11.42 0.66 -14.43
CA LEU A 82 12.00 1.31 -13.26
C LEU A 82 11.70 0.54 -11.96
N LEU A 83 10.44 0.18 -11.74
CA LEU A 83 10.02 -0.58 -10.56
C LEU A 83 10.68 -1.98 -10.50
N VAL A 84 10.80 -2.65 -11.66
CA VAL A 84 11.48 -3.94 -11.77
C VAL A 84 12.97 -3.79 -11.47
N ALA A 85 13.63 -2.78 -12.04
CA ALA A 85 15.06 -2.52 -11.82
C ALA A 85 15.35 -2.20 -10.34
N GLU A 86 14.52 -1.37 -9.71
CA GLU A 86 14.65 -1.04 -8.29
C GLU A 86 14.45 -2.27 -7.39
N GLN A 87 13.44 -3.09 -7.67
CA GLN A 87 13.24 -4.35 -6.94
C GLN A 87 14.47 -5.26 -7.07
N GLN A 88 14.99 -5.46 -8.29
CA GLN A 88 16.16 -6.31 -8.53
C GLN A 88 17.40 -5.80 -7.79
N ARG A 89 17.63 -4.48 -7.81
CA ARG A 89 18.74 -3.84 -7.09
C ARG A 89 18.64 -4.08 -5.58
N MET A 90 17.46 -3.87 -5.01
CA MET A 90 17.23 -4.09 -3.57
C MET A 90 17.43 -5.55 -3.18
N VAL A 91 16.85 -6.49 -3.95
CA VAL A 91 16.96 -7.93 -3.68
C VAL A 91 18.42 -8.40 -3.73
N ALA A 92 19.22 -7.89 -4.68
CA ALA A 92 20.63 -8.24 -4.77
C ALA A 92 21.43 -7.80 -3.52
N GLY A 93 21.05 -6.69 -2.88
CA GLY A 93 21.67 -6.21 -1.64
C GLY A 93 21.25 -6.98 -0.37
N LEU A 94 20.28 -7.88 -0.48
CA LEU A 94 19.64 -8.58 0.65
C LEU A 94 19.88 -10.08 0.71
N ASP A 95 20.45 -10.65 -0.35
CA ASP A 95 20.58 -12.08 -0.52
C ASP A 95 21.72 -12.67 0.33
N SER A 96 21.67 -12.39 1.64
CA SER A 96 22.51 -13.00 2.67
C SER A 96 22.11 -14.46 2.97
N GLY A 97 20.98 -14.93 2.42
CA GLY A 97 20.45 -16.28 2.59
C GLY A 97 19.85 -16.58 3.98
N THR A 98 20.01 -15.69 4.96
CA THR A 98 19.63 -15.92 6.37
C THR A 98 18.48 -15.05 6.85
N ASP A 99 18.07 -14.01 6.11
CA ASP A 99 16.93 -13.18 6.49
C ASP A 99 15.61 -13.94 6.23
N PRO A 100 14.81 -14.27 7.26
CA PRO A 100 13.53 -14.92 7.05
C PRO A 100 12.56 -14.05 6.24
N ARG A 101 12.69 -12.73 6.20
CA ARG A 101 11.79 -11.88 5.42
C ARG A 101 11.97 -12.04 3.90
N ARG A 102 13.00 -12.77 3.47
CA ARG A 102 13.29 -13.10 2.05
C ARG A 102 12.10 -13.65 1.28
N ARG A 103 11.20 -14.36 1.94
CA ARG A 103 9.97 -14.90 1.32
C ARG A 103 9.05 -13.83 0.75
N ALA A 104 9.15 -12.58 1.20
CA ALA A 104 8.34 -11.48 0.68
C ALA A 104 8.67 -11.16 -0.79
N TRP A 105 9.93 -11.31 -1.22
CA TRP A 105 10.37 -11.04 -2.60
C TRP A 105 10.83 -12.29 -3.37
N ASP A 106 11.15 -13.38 -2.68
CA ASP A 106 11.39 -14.70 -3.27
C ASP A 106 10.40 -15.72 -2.69
N PRO A 107 9.27 -15.98 -3.37
CA PRO A 107 8.28 -16.97 -2.94
C PRO A 107 8.82 -18.41 -2.83
N SER A 108 10.02 -18.70 -3.34
CA SER A 108 10.67 -20.00 -3.21
C SER A 108 11.60 -20.11 -1.98
N ALA A 109 11.89 -18.98 -1.32
CA ALA A 109 12.75 -18.93 -0.14
C ALA A 109 12.25 -19.89 0.94
N ARG A 110 13.15 -20.71 1.52
CA ARG A 110 12.82 -21.54 2.68
C ARG A 110 13.15 -20.79 3.97
N LEU A 111 12.48 -21.17 5.05
CA LEU A 111 12.76 -20.61 6.35
C LEU A 111 14.15 -21.11 6.81
N PRO A 112 15.06 -20.25 7.28
CA PRO A 112 16.31 -20.69 7.88
C PRO A 112 16.04 -21.65 9.05
N GLU A 113 16.96 -22.58 9.33
CA GLU A 113 16.85 -23.44 10.50
C GLU A 113 16.80 -22.60 11.79
N GLY A 114 15.81 -22.87 12.65
CA GLY A 114 15.64 -22.17 13.91
C GLY A 114 15.11 -20.74 13.78
N PRO A 115 13.94 -20.50 13.15
CA PRO A 115 13.28 -19.21 13.32
C PRO A 115 13.13 -18.94 14.83
N PRO A 116 13.33 -17.69 15.29
CA PRO A 116 13.16 -17.37 16.70
C PRO A 116 11.78 -17.84 17.15
N THR A 117 11.77 -18.80 18.08
CA THR A 117 10.55 -19.20 18.76
C THR A 117 10.17 -18.03 19.65
N TRP A 118 9.08 -17.37 19.31
CA TRP A 118 8.51 -16.31 20.13
C TRP A 118 7.16 -16.79 20.67
N THR A 119 6.85 -16.37 21.89
CA THR A 119 5.54 -16.60 22.48
C THR A 119 4.98 -15.23 22.83
N PRO A 120 3.88 -14.80 22.18
CA PRO A 120 3.22 -13.55 22.58
C PRO A 120 2.79 -13.66 24.03
N THR A 121 3.19 -12.69 24.86
CA THR A 121 2.64 -12.53 26.20
C THR A 121 1.60 -11.42 26.15
N PRO A 122 0.39 -11.58 26.74
CA PRO A 122 -0.61 -10.52 26.78
C PRO A 122 -0.04 -9.23 27.37
N GLY A 123 -0.33 -8.08 26.74
CA GLY A 123 0.20 -6.77 27.11
C GLY A 123 1.66 -6.51 26.72
N GLN A 124 2.34 -7.45 26.05
CA GLN A 124 3.70 -7.25 25.55
C GLN A 124 3.69 -6.81 24.09
N LYS A 125 4.25 -5.63 23.81
CA LYS A 125 4.63 -5.24 22.45
C LYS A 125 5.99 -5.84 22.09
N VAL A 126 5.97 -6.92 21.32
CA VAL A 126 7.15 -7.46 20.63
C VAL A 126 7.27 -6.85 19.23
N THR A 127 8.40 -7.06 18.54
CA THR A 127 8.53 -6.61 17.14
C THR A 127 7.49 -7.33 16.26
N PRO A 128 6.73 -6.59 15.42
CA PRO A 128 5.76 -7.19 14.48
C PRO A 128 6.40 -8.18 13.50
N ASN A 129 7.71 -8.09 13.27
CA ASN A 129 8.46 -8.95 12.36
C ASN A 129 8.32 -10.44 12.69
N TYR A 130 8.09 -10.79 13.96
CA TYR A 130 7.88 -12.18 14.34
C TYR A 130 6.59 -12.76 13.74
N ALA A 131 5.47 -12.03 13.86
CA ALA A 131 4.20 -12.43 13.28
C ALA A 131 4.21 -12.31 11.74
N LEU A 132 4.92 -11.31 11.19
CA LEU A 132 5.14 -11.20 9.75
C LEU A 132 5.84 -12.43 9.16
N VAL A 133 6.90 -12.92 9.81
CA VAL A 133 7.61 -14.12 9.37
C VAL A 133 6.69 -15.34 9.41
N GLU A 134 5.82 -15.47 10.42
CA GLU A 134 4.80 -16.53 10.42
C GLU A 134 3.85 -16.41 9.22
N ALA A 135 3.32 -15.23 8.94
CA ALA A 135 2.44 -15.01 7.79
C ALA A 135 3.14 -15.29 6.45
N LEU A 136 4.43 -14.97 6.32
CA LEU A 136 5.24 -15.25 5.12
C LEU A 136 5.42 -16.75 4.85
N TYR A 137 5.61 -17.56 5.90
CA TYR A 137 5.88 -19.00 5.79
C TYR A 137 4.70 -19.88 6.20
N CYS A 138 3.53 -19.31 6.37
CA CYS A 138 2.38 -20.02 6.90
C CYS A 138 1.96 -21.20 6.00
N THR A 139 2.26 -21.18 4.70
CA THR A 139 2.04 -22.33 3.81
C THR A 139 2.87 -23.56 4.16
N GLU A 140 4.00 -23.36 4.86
CA GLU A 140 4.93 -24.42 5.26
C GLU A 140 4.73 -24.84 6.73
N ARG A 141 4.34 -23.91 7.60
CA ARG A 141 4.33 -24.11 9.06
C ARG A 141 2.98 -23.84 9.73
N GLY A 142 2.01 -23.33 8.98
CA GLY A 142 0.81 -22.69 9.53
C GLY A 142 1.11 -21.31 10.11
N MET A 143 0.07 -20.52 10.33
CA MET A 143 0.12 -19.36 11.22
C MET A 143 -0.46 -19.77 12.56
N ARG A 144 0.24 -19.51 13.66
CA ARG A 144 -0.25 -19.92 14.98
C ARG A 144 -1.46 -19.07 15.40
N PRO A 145 -2.51 -19.67 16.00
CA PRO A 145 -3.65 -18.90 16.52
C PRO A 145 -3.24 -17.82 17.53
N GLU A 146 -2.22 -18.08 18.34
CA GLU A 146 -1.69 -17.14 19.32
C GLU A 146 -1.05 -15.92 18.65
N ALA A 147 -0.38 -16.12 17.50
CA ALA A 147 0.21 -15.03 16.73
C ALA A 147 -0.88 -14.12 16.15
N SER A 148 -1.90 -14.70 15.50
CA SER A 148 -3.03 -13.92 14.96
C SER A 148 -3.83 -13.22 16.06
N THR A 149 -4.10 -13.91 17.18
CA THR A 149 -4.76 -13.29 18.34
C THR A 149 -3.97 -12.11 18.88
N TRP A 150 -2.64 -12.23 18.99
CA TRP A 150 -1.77 -11.15 19.42
C TRP A 150 -1.77 -9.99 18.42
N VAL A 151 -1.70 -10.26 17.11
CA VAL A 151 -1.79 -9.23 16.07
C VAL A 151 -3.11 -8.46 16.20
N CYS A 152 -4.22 -9.15 16.35
CA CYS A 152 -5.55 -8.54 16.44
C CYS A 152 -5.84 -7.85 17.77
N ALA A 153 -5.06 -8.09 18.82
CA ALA A 153 -5.27 -7.48 20.13
C ALA A 153 -4.24 -6.38 20.44
N GLU A 154 -2.95 -6.69 20.30
CA GLU A 154 -1.86 -5.88 20.86
C GLU A 154 -1.27 -4.87 19.87
N LEU A 155 -1.47 -5.10 18.56
CA LEU A 155 -1.04 -4.16 17.52
C LEU A 155 -2.10 -3.13 17.15
N ARG A 156 -3.31 -3.19 17.73
CA ARG A 156 -4.32 -2.16 17.47
C ARG A 156 -3.95 -0.88 18.21
N ASP A 157 -3.74 0.20 17.47
CA ASP A 157 -3.44 1.53 18.01
C ASP A 157 -4.37 2.62 17.47
N GLY A 158 -5.54 2.21 16.92
CA GLY A 158 -6.56 3.14 16.45
C GLY A 158 -6.28 3.71 15.06
N GLY A 159 -5.59 2.93 14.21
CA GLY A 159 -5.26 3.33 12.84
C GLY A 159 -3.88 3.98 12.70
N GLY A 160 -3.00 3.84 13.70
CA GLY A 160 -1.60 4.24 13.60
C GLY A 160 -0.74 3.17 12.92
N VAL A 161 0.58 3.32 13.08
CA VAL A 161 1.60 2.44 12.49
C VAL A 161 1.41 0.97 12.90
N TYR A 162 0.97 0.69 14.13
CA TYR A 162 0.78 -0.71 14.55
C TYR A 162 -0.47 -1.33 13.93
N SER A 163 -1.60 -0.59 13.82
CA SER A 163 -2.79 -1.08 13.10
C SER A 163 -2.47 -1.32 11.62
N ALA A 164 -1.62 -0.50 11.01
CA ALA A 164 -1.11 -0.69 9.64
C ALA A 164 -0.35 -2.03 9.49
N HIS A 165 0.62 -2.29 10.36
CA HIS A 165 1.36 -3.56 10.37
C HIS A 165 0.46 -4.76 10.66
N ALA A 166 -0.51 -4.62 11.57
CA ALA A 166 -1.48 -5.68 11.85
C ALA A 166 -2.29 -6.05 10.62
N ALA A 167 -2.80 -5.04 9.90
CA ALA A 167 -3.58 -5.23 8.68
C ALA A 167 -2.75 -5.93 7.61
N TRP A 168 -1.49 -5.54 7.48
CA TRP A 168 -0.59 -6.16 6.54
C TRP A 168 -0.33 -7.63 6.82
N ILE A 169 -0.01 -7.97 8.07
CA ILE A 169 0.29 -9.35 8.50
C ILE A 169 -0.92 -10.26 8.26
N GLU A 170 -2.12 -9.83 8.66
CA GLU A 170 -3.35 -10.60 8.46
C GLU A 170 -3.72 -10.73 6.97
N ALA A 171 -3.58 -9.66 6.18
CA ALA A 171 -3.85 -9.68 4.74
C ALA A 171 -2.91 -10.64 4.02
N LEU A 172 -1.63 -10.68 4.42
CA LEU A 172 -0.65 -11.62 3.91
C LEU A 172 -1.02 -13.07 4.26
N ALA A 173 -1.43 -13.33 5.51
CA ALA A 173 -1.83 -14.67 5.95
C ALA A 173 -3.06 -15.18 5.20
N VAL A 174 -4.04 -14.31 4.95
CA VAL A 174 -5.23 -14.61 4.14
C VAL A 174 -4.85 -14.89 2.69
N ARG A 175 -4.02 -14.03 2.08
CA ARG A 175 -3.57 -14.21 0.69
C ARG A 175 -2.79 -15.52 0.50
N ASN A 176 -1.99 -15.90 1.48
CA ASN A 176 -1.23 -17.14 1.46
C ASN A 176 -2.09 -18.38 1.76
N GLY A 177 -3.39 -18.20 2.04
CA GLY A 177 -4.36 -19.28 2.24
C GLY A 177 -4.29 -19.95 3.62
N CYS A 178 -3.64 -19.30 4.59
CA CYS A 178 -3.42 -19.85 5.92
C CYS A 178 -4.49 -19.46 6.91
N LEU A 179 -5.11 -18.30 6.69
CA LEU A 179 -6.29 -17.82 7.40
C LEU A 179 -7.40 -17.52 6.39
N THR A 180 -8.64 -17.62 6.86
CA THR A 180 -9.81 -17.07 6.13
C THR A 180 -10.02 -15.64 6.62
N ARG A 181 -10.63 -14.77 5.80
CA ARG A 181 -10.90 -13.39 6.21
C ARG A 181 -11.71 -13.34 7.50
N GLU A 182 -12.68 -14.25 7.64
CA GLU A 182 -13.56 -14.38 8.81
C GLU A 182 -12.82 -14.77 10.09
N ALA A 183 -11.62 -15.34 9.97
CA ALA A 183 -10.76 -15.68 11.09
C ALA A 183 -9.80 -14.56 11.50
N THR A 184 -9.86 -13.39 10.84
CA THR A 184 -8.98 -12.24 11.07
C THR A 184 -9.76 -11.03 11.61
N CYS A 185 -9.02 -10.00 12.04
CA CYS A 185 -9.56 -8.68 12.36
C CYS A 185 -9.41 -7.66 11.22
N LEU A 186 -9.30 -8.12 9.96
CA LEU A 186 -9.06 -7.24 8.82
C LEU A 186 -10.17 -6.23 8.59
N ASP A 187 -11.43 -6.58 8.87
CA ASP A 187 -12.55 -5.65 8.71
C ASP A 187 -12.46 -4.51 9.74
N GLU A 188 -12.15 -4.81 11.01
CA GLU A 188 -11.95 -3.78 12.03
C GLU A 188 -10.71 -2.92 11.75
N LEU A 189 -9.61 -3.53 11.34
CA LEU A 189 -8.38 -2.81 10.99
C LEU A 189 -8.59 -1.91 9.77
N ARG A 190 -9.33 -2.38 8.75
CA ARG A 190 -9.73 -1.56 7.60
C ARG A 190 -10.46 -0.30 8.09
N ASP A 191 -11.44 -0.47 8.97
CA ASP A 191 -12.27 0.64 9.44
C ASP A 191 -11.45 1.63 10.28
N GLU A 192 -10.53 1.15 11.13
CA GLU A 192 -9.56 1.99 11.86
C GLU A 192 -8.66 2.79 10.92
N LEU A 193 -8.09 2.14 9.90
CA LEU A 193 -7.16 2.77 8.97
C LEU A 193 -7.86 3.80 8.08
N ILE A 194 -9.09 3.53 7.64
CA ILE A 194 -9.93 4.52 6.94
C ILE A 194 -10.21 5.72 7.87
N ALA A 195 -10.57 5.49 9.13
CA ALA A 195 -10.81 6.56 10.08
C ALA A 195 -9.55 7.41 10.31
N GLY A 196 -8.38 6.79 10.45
CA GLY A 196 -7.08 7.47 10.57
C GLY A 196 -6.74 8.31 9.33
N ALA A 197 -6.93 7.74 8.13
CA ALA A 197 -6.69 8.44 6.87
C ALA A 197 -7.65 9.63 6.66
N LEU A 198 -8.87 9.56 7.17
CA LEU A 198 -9.86 10.63 7.04
C LEU A 198 -9.82 11.64 8.20
N ALA A 199 -8.97 11.43 9.20
CA ALA A 199 -8.82 12.35 10.31
C ALA A 199 -8.21 13.69 9.85
N ASP A 200 -8.83 14.79 10.28
CA ASP A 200 -8.31 16.14 10.07
C ASP A 200 -7.21 16.43 11.09
N ARG A 201 -5.96 16.20 10.67
CA ARG A 201 -4.74 16.43 11.44
C ARG A 201 -3.67 17.08 10.56
N PRO A 202 -2.75 17.90 11.05
CA PRO A 202 -1.62 18.37 10.25
C PRO A 202 -0.69 17.20 9.83
N LEU A 203 -0.07 17.29 8.65
CA LEU A 203 0.94 16.33 8.15
C LEU A 203 2.21 17.10 7.78
N THR A 204 2.88 17.60 8.82
CA THR A 204 3.98 18.56 8.74
C THR A 204 5.35 17.90 8.75
N THR A 205 5.45 16.68 9.29
CA THR A 205 6.70 15.90 9.37
C THR A 205 6.67 14.72 8.40
N THR A 206 7.85 14.15 8.08
CA THR A 206 7.90 12.96 7.22
C THR A 206 7.23 11.78 7.89
N LEU A 207 7.42 11.60 9.21
CA LEU A 207 6.79 10.52 9.96
C LEU A 207 5.26 10.59 9.92
N GLU A 208 4.68 11.79 10.02
CA GLU A 208 3.23 11.97 9.90
C GLU A 208 2.74 11.60 8.49
N ARG A 209 3.47 12.02 7.45
CA ARG A 209 3.13 11.70 6.05
C ARG A 209 3.30 10.22 5.73
N ASP A 210 4.30 9.59 6.32
CA ASP A 210 4.58 8.17 6.23
C ASP A 210 3.43 7.34 6.79
N GLU A 211 3.07 7.59 8.06
CA GLU A 211 1.92 6.95 8.70
C GLU A 211 0.61 7.19 7.93
N PHE A 212 0.43 8.40 7.38
CA PHE A 212 -0.73 8.70 6.53
C PHE A 212 -0.75 7.88 5.24
N GLY A 213 0.40 7.67 4.60
CA GLY A 213 0.53 6.75 3.48
C GLY A 213 0.22 5.31 3.87
N GLU A 214 0.70 4.86 5.04
CA GLU A 214 0.47 3.51 5.55
C GLU A 214 -1.03 3.25 5.81
N GLN A 215 -1.73 4.24 6.39
CA GLN A 215 -3.18 4.19 6.59
C GLN A 215 -3.94 3.90 5.29
N ILE A 216 -3.56 4.58 4.21
CA ILE A 216 -4.19 4.39 2.89
C ILE A 216 -3.79 3.02 2.31
N LEU A 217 -2.50 2.71 2.29
CA LEU A 217 -1.96 1.49 1.71
C LEU A 217 -2.54 0.24 2.37
N PHE A 218 -2.41 0.15 3.69
CA PHE A 218 -2.85 -1.03 4.42
C PHE A 218 -4.37 -1.05 4.61
N GLY A 219 -5.04 0.10 4.56
CA GLY A 219 -6.48 0.18 4.38
C GLY A 219 -6.93 -0.50 3.09
N LYS A 220 -6.26 -0.22 1.95
CA LYS A 220 -6.51 -0.91 0.67
C LYS A 220 -6.24 -2.40 0.78
N MET A 221 -5.11 -2.82 1.37
CA MET A 221 -4.79 -4.24 1.55
C MET A 221 -5.80 -4.98 2.45
N ALA A 222 -6.36 -4.28 3.45
CA ALA A 222 -7.43 -4.80 4.29
C ALA A 222 -8.80 -4.83 3.58
N GLY A 223 -8.90 -4.35 2.34
CA GLY A 223 -10.11 -4.39 1.52
C GLY A 223 -10.93 -3.10 1.54
N ALA A 224 -10.31 -1.94 1.79
CA ALA A 224 -10.98 -0.66 1.58
C ALA A 224 -11.29 -0.43 0.10
N GLU A 225 -12.52 -0.01 -0.17
CA GLU A 225 -12.96 0.43 -1.49
C GLU A 225 -12.22 1.72 -1.89
N SER A 226 -11.78 1.83 -3.15
CA SER A 226 -11.05 3.03 -3.61
C SER A 226 -11.86 4.32 -3.45
N ARG A 227 -13.20 4.25 -3.56
CA ARG A 227 -14.08 5.39 -3.31
C ARG A 227 -14.06 5.89 -1.85
N ALA A 228 -13.86 5.00 -0.88
CA ALA A 228 -13.85 5.36 0.54
C ALA A 228 -12.58 6.14 0.91
N LEU A 229 -11.48 5.84 0.21
CA LEU A 229 -10.18 6.50 0.40
C LEU A 229 -9.96 7.70 -0.51
N GLN A 230 -10.91 8.04 -1.40
CA GLN A 230 -10.75 9.16 -2.34
C GLN A 230 -10.33 10.48 -1.68
N PRO A 231 -10.93 10.92 -0.55
CA PRO A 231 -10.50 12.15 0.10
C PRO A 231 -9.04 12.09 0.59
N ALA A 232 -8.62 10.92 1.09
CA ALA A 232 -7.25 10.70 1.53
C ALA A 232 -6.27 10.68 0.35
N ILE A 233 -6.67 10.15 -0.81
CA ILE A 233 -5.86 10.16 -2.04
C ILE A 233 -5.69 11.57 -2.58
N ASP A 234 -6.76 12.36 -2.65
CA ASP A 234 -6.69 13.75 -3.10
C ASP A 234 -5.72 14.56 -2.21
N ARG A 235 -5.75 14.27 -0.91
CA ARG A 235 -4.82 14.83 0.07
C ARG A 235 -3.39 14.33 -0.11
N LEU A 236 -3.19 13.02 -0.29
CA LEU A 236 -1.87 12.41 -0.53
C LEU A 236 -1.20 13.04 -1.74
N LEU A 237 -1.92 13.18 -2.86
CA LEU A 237 -1.41 13.85 -4.07
C LEU A 237 -0.97 15.29 -3.81
N GLY A 238 -1.68 16.01 -2.93
CA GLY A 238 -1.29 17.36 -2.51
C GLY A 238 -0.05 17.44 -1.61
N LEU A 239 0.39 16.32 -1.03
CA LEU A 239 1.60 16.24 -0.21
C LEU A 239 2.86 15.97 -1.03
N GLN A 240 2.72 15.45 -2.25
CA GLN A 240 3.85 15.20 -3.13
C GLN A 240 4.48 16.52 -3.57
N ASP A 241 5.78 16.67 -3.37
CA ASP A 241 6.51 17.85 -3.82
C ASP A 241 6.83 17.81 -5.32
N GLU A 242 7.41 18.89 -5.85
CA GLU A 242 7.80 18.99 -7.27
C GLU A 242 8.85 17.97 -7.69
N SER A 243 9.65 17.46 -6.74
CA SER A 243 10.66 16.44 -7.00
C SER A 243 10.06 15.02 -7.11
N GLY A 244 8.82 14.84 -6.64
CA GLY A 244 8.14 13.55 -6.58
C GLY A 244 8.19 12.88 -5.21
N SER A 245 8.84 13.50 -4.22
CA SER A 245 8.95 12.97 -2.85
C SER A 245 7.66 13.19 -2.07
N PHE A 246 7.37 12.26 -1.16
CA PHE A 246 6.35 12.45 -0.11
C PHE A 246 6.97 12.83 1.24
N GLY A 247 8.30 12.92 1.35
CA GLY A 247 8.98 13.41 2.54
C GLY A 247 8.63 14.87 2.86
N ALA A 248 8.73 15.25 4.13
CA ALA A 248 8.67 16.65 4.52
C ALA A 248 10.06 17.30 4.42
N PRO A 249 10.16 18.60 4.07
CA PRO A 249 11.44 19.31 4.00
C PRO A 249 11.91 19.71 5.41
N THR A 250 12.23 18.73 6.25
CA THR A 250 12.77 18.92 7.61
C THR A 250 14.28 18.69 7.61
N ARG A 251 15.03 19.65 8.18
CA ARG A 251 16.49 19.76 8.00
C ARG A 251 17.33 18.68 8.69
N ASP A 252 16.72 17.91 9.60
CA ASP A 252 17.43 17.04 10.54
C ASP A 252 16.93 15.58 10.53
N GLU A 253 16.15 15.17 9.53
CA GLU A 253 15.71 13.77 9.41
C GLU A 253 16.69 12.96 8.57
N PRO A 254 17.02 11.72 8.98
CA PRO A 254 17.78 10.79 8.15
C PRO A 254 17.14 10.62 6.76
N PRO A 255 17.93 10.57 5.67
CA PRO A 255 17.41 10.49 4.30
C PRO A 255 16.45 9.31 4.07
N TRP A 256 16.57 8.25 4.85
CA TRP A 256 15.75 7.05 4.71
C TRP A 256 14.28 7.26 5.07
N TYR A 257 13.94 8.22 5.95
CA TYR A 257 12.53 8.50 6.27
C TYR A 257 11.76 8.98 5.03
N ALA A 258 12.37 9.87 4.24
CA ALA A 258 11.77 10.36 3.00
C ALA A 258 11.66 9.27 1.95
N VAL A 259 12.61 8.34 1.91
CA VAL A 259 12.56 7.15 1.04
C VAL A 259 11.37 6.26 1.41
N HIS A 260 11.20 5.95 2.69
CA HIS A 260 10.08 5.14 3.17
C HIS A 260 8.74 5.81 2.87
N ALA A 261 8.55 7.07 3.29
CA ALA A 261 7.33 7.83 3.01
C ALA A 261 7.00 7.90 1.51
N THR A 262 8.03 8.03 0.67
CA THR A 262 7.84 8.07 -0.79
C THR A 262 7.45 6.73 -1.37
N LEU A 263 8.04 5.64 -0.90
CA LEU A 263 7.66 4.28 -1.26
C LEU A 263 6.21 3.99 -0.86
N VAL A 264 5.86 4.25 0.41
CA VAL A 264 4.53 4.02 0.95
C VAL A 264 3.49 4.85 0.18
N GLY A 265 3.78 6.13 -0.09
CA GLY A 265 2.92 7.00 -0.90
C GLY A 265 2.73 6.47 -2.32
N ALA A 266 3.80 6.02 -2.98
CA ALA A 266 3.73 5.42 -4.31
C ALA A 266 2.92 4.11 -4.30
N ALA A 267 3.10 3.26 -3.29
CA ALA A 267 2.36 2.02 -3.12
C ALA A 267 0.87 2.28 -2.86
N ALA A 268 0.54 3.24 -1.99
CA ALA A 268 -0.82 3.65 -1.70
C ALA A 268 -1.56 4.13 -2.96
N LEU A 269 -0.93 5.00 -3.77
CA LEU A 269 -1.48 5.43 -5.06
C LEU A 269 -1.64 4.26 -6.03
N THR A 270 -0.66 3.36 -6.08
CA THR A 270 -0.68 2.19 -6.96
C THR A 270 -1.83 1.25 -6.63
N LEU A 271 -2.03 0.89 -5.36
CA LEU A 271 -3.12 0.00 -4.94
C LEU A 271 -4.48 0.68 -5.04
N TRP A 272 -4.55 2.01 -4.87
CA TRP A 272 -5.79 2.75 -5.10
C TRP A 272 -6.21 2.70 -6.58
N LEU A 273 -5.24 2.80 -7.51
CA LEU A 273 -5.43 2.70 -8.96
C LEU A 273 -5.87 1.32 -9.45
N GLU A 274 -5.80 0.28 -8.60
CA GLU A 274 -6.40 -1.02 -8.89
C GLU A 274 -7.93 -0.91 -9.12
N GLY A 275 -8.55 0.16 -8.59
CA GLY A 275 -9.99 0.44 -8.68
C GLY A 275 -10.75 0.10 -7.39
N PRO A 276 -12.06 0.42 -7.31
CA PRO A 276 -12.97 -0.38 -6.48
C PRO A 276 -12.97 -1.83 -7.00
#